data_AF-A0A653A459-F1
#
_entry.id   AF-A0A653A459-F1
#
_cell.length_a   1.000
_cell.length_b   1.000
_cell.length_c   1.000
_cell.angle_alpha   90.00
_cell.angle_beta   90.00
_cell.angle_gamma   90.00
#
_symmetry.space_group_name_H-M   'P 1'
#
loop_
_entity.id
_entity.type
_entity.pdbx_description
1 polymer ?
#
loop_
_entity_poly.entity_id
_entity_poly.type
_entity_poly.pdbx_seq_one_letter_code
_entity_poly.pdbx_strand_id
1 'polypeptide(L)'
;MAIEASRGGRILETLDHLDLTPFSVLVSRCGLDSEAVLEDLQGLRGQDPPHYLSLLLVRKDPEGDLPGYPLQIGESTGTDSF
;
A
#
# COMPACT_ATOMS: atom_id res chain seq x y z
N MET A 1 0.92 -7.44 -30.14
CA MET A 1 0.56 -6.54 -29.03
C MET A 1 1.25 -7.08 -27.80
N ALA A 2 2.36 -6.47 -27.41
CA ALA A 2 3.03 -6.82 -26.16
C ALA A 2 2.16 -6.32 -25.02
N ILE A 3 1.79 -7.24 -24.14
CA ILE A 3 1.02 -6.99 -22.93
C ILE A 3 1.78 -5.88 -22.19
N GLU A 4 1.20 -4.69 -22.09
CA GLU A 4 1.66 -3.70 -21.12
C GLU A 4 1.63 -4.43 -19.79
N ALA A 5 2.80 -4.79 -19.26
CA ALA A 5 2.91 -5.33 -17.92
C ALA A 5 2.08 -4.40 -17.04
N SER A 6 0.97 -4.94 -16.48
CA SER A 6 0.03 -4.14 -15.72
C SER A 6 0.86 -3.31 -14.75
N ARG A 7 0.58 -2.02 -14.61
CA ARG A 7 1.47 -1.12 -13.84
C ARG A 7 1.74 -1.64 -12.41
N GLY A 8 0.83 -2.48 -11.87
CA GLY A 8 1.02 -3.23 -10.62
C GLY A 8 2.14 -4.29 -10.66
N GLY A 9 2.35 -4.98 -11.78
CA GLY A 9 3.44 -5.93 -11.96
C GLY A 9 4.83 -5.30 -11.79
N ARG A 10 5.04 -4.09 -12.34
CA ARG A 10 6.32 -3.37 -12.19
C ARG A 10 6.61 -2.94 -10.75
N ILE A 11 5.57 -2.68 -9.95
CA ILE A 11 5.72 -2.30 -8.54
C ILE A 11 6.21 -3.51 -7.73
N LEU A 12 5.58 -4.67 -7.92
CA LEU A 12 5.99 -5.91 -7.25
C LEU A 12 7.40 -6.34 -7.65
N GLU A 13 7.73 -6.29 -8.94
CA GLU A 13 9.09 -6.56 -9.43
C GLU A 13 10.12 -5.64 -8.76
N THR A 14 9.81 -4.35 -8.62
CA THR A 14 10.70 -3.40 -7.95
C THR A 14 10.86 -3.73 -6.47
N LEU A 15 9.78 -4.08 -5.77
CA LEU A 15 9.85 -4.46 -4.36
C LEU A 15 10.67 -5.74 -4.15
N ASP A 16 10.50 -6.73 -5.02
CA ASP A 16 11.25 -7.98 -4.97
C ASP A 16 12.74 -7.73 -5.22
N HIS A 17 13.09 -6.89 -6.20
CA HIS A 17 14.49 -6.53 -6.48
C HIS A 17 15.19 -5.79 -5.34
N LEU A 18 14.43 -5.17 -4.44
CA LEU A 18 14.94 -4.42 -3.29
C LEU A 18 14.82 -5.20 -1.97
N ASP A 19 14.31 -6.44 -2.01
CA ASP A 19 13.99 -7.26 -0.83
C ASP A 19 13.01 -6.55 0.14
N LEU A 20 12.12 -5.71 -0.40
CA LEU A 20 11.16 -4.91 0.38
C LEU A 20 9.75 -5.49 0.42
N THR A 21 9.47 -6.53 -0.38
CA THR A 21 8.14 -7.15 -0.45
C THR A 21 7.61 -7.61 0.92
N PRO A 22 8.40 -8.25 1.81
CA PRO A 22 7.94 -8.65 3.15
C PRO A 22 7.66 -7.47 4.10
N PHE A 23 8.10 -6.26 3.74
CA PHE A 23 7.99 -5.06 4.57
C PHE A 23 7.03 -4.04 3.98
N SER A 24 6.15 -4.49 3.08
CA SER A 24 5.26 -3.62 2.34
C SER A 24 3.81 -4.00 2.57
N VAL A 25 2.94 -3.00 2.71
CA VAL A 25 1.49 -3.17 2.87
C VAL A 25 0.78 -2.33 1.84
N LEU A 26 -0.16 -2.94 1.11
CA LEU A 26 -1.03 -2.24 0.17
C LEU A 26 -2.38 -2.00 0.83
N VAL A 27 -2.77 -0.74 0.93
CA VAL A 27 -4.09 -0.33 1.44
C VAL A 27 -4.88 0.26 0.28
N SER A 28 -6.09 -0.25 0.02
CA SER A 28 -7.00 0.24 -1.02
C SER A 28 -8.27 0.76 -0.39
N ARG A 29 -8.76 1.92 -0.85
CA ARG A 29 -10.05 2.51 -0.44
C ARG A 29 -10.18 2.69 1.08
N CYS A 30 -9.10 3.12 1.76
CA CYS A 30 -9.09 3.39 3.20
C CYS A 30 -10.23 4.32 3.61
N GLY A 31 -11.06 3.90 4.56
CA GLY A 31 -12.23 4.62 5.07
C GLY A 31 -13.44 4.63 4.13
N LEU A 32 -13.44 3.81 3.06
CA LEU A 32 -14.52 3.72 2.08
C LEU A 32 -15.06 2.30 1.98
N ASP A 33 -16.22 2.15 1.32
CA ASP A 33 -16.78 0.84 1.03
C ASP A 33 -15.79 -0.03 0.23
N SER A 34 -15.72 -1.30 0.63
CA SER A 34 -14.80 -2.30 0.06
C SER A 34 -13.32 -1.97 0.27
N GLU A 35 -12.98 -1.33 1.39
CA GLU A 35 -11.59 -1.24 1.88
C GLU A 35 -10.90 -2.60 1.84
N ALA A 36 -9.62 -2.62 1.44
CA ALA A 36 -8.80 -3.82 1.45
C ALA A 36 -7.37 -3.50 1.91
N VAL A 37 -6.87 -4.28 2.86
CA VAL A 37 -5.49 -4.23 3.34
C VAL A 37 -4.82 -5.55 2.98
N LEU A 38 -3.74 -5.49 2.20
CA LEU A 38 -2.95 -6.65 1.81
C LEU A 38 -1.55 -6.50 2.37
N GLU A 39 -1.21 -7.37 3.32
CA GLU A 39 0.13 -7.50 3.90
C GLU A 39 1.00 -8.48 3.10
N ASP A 40 0.39 -9.50 2.50
CA ASP A 40 1.07 -10.40 1.56
C ASP A 40 0.83 -9.94 0.11
N LEU A 41 1.83 -9.25 -0.44
CA LEU A 41 1.79 -8.75 -1.80
C LEU A 41 2.08 -9.82 -2.87
N GLN A 42 2.51 -11.04 -2.49
CA GLN A 42 2.72 -12.12 -3.46
C GLN A 42 1.41 -12.52 -4.14
N GLY A 43 0.29 -12.39 -3.43
CA GLY A 43 -1.05 -12.65 -3.96
C GLY A 43 -1.45 -11.73 -5.11
N LEU A 44 -0.79 -10.58 -5.30
CA LEU A 44 -1.08 -9.64 -6.39
C LEU A 44 -0.47 -10.05 -7.74
N ARG A 45 0.41 -11.07 -7.78
CA ARG A 45 1.01 -11.53 -9.02
C ARG A 45 -0.06 -12.08 -9.97
N GLY A 46 -0.14 -11.51 -11.16
CA GLY A 46 -1.10 -11.92 -12.18
C GLY A 46 -2.54 -11.46 -11.92
N GLN A 47 -2.78 -10.64 -10.89
CA GLN A 47 -4.05 -9.97 -10.68
C GLN A 47 -4.12 -8.63 -11.43
N ASP A 48 -5.33 -8.09 -11.49
CA ASP A 48 -5.56 -6.72 -11.95
C ASP A 48 -4.78 -5.72 -11.08
N PRO A 49 -4.34 -4.59 -11.67
CA PRO A 49 -3.63 -3.57 -10.90
C PRO A 49 -4.48 -3.08 -9.72
N PRO A 50 -3.86 -2.65 -8.61
CA PRO A 50 -4.56 -2.08 -7.48
C PRO A 50 -5.50 -0.95 -7.93
N HIS A 51 -6.62 -0.81 -7.22
CA HIS A 51 -7.55 0.30 -7.45
C HIS A 51 -6.81 1.65 -7.38
N TYR A 52 -7.24 2.66 -8.13
CA TYR A 52 -6.57 3.96 -8.15
C TYR A 52 -6.41 4.57 -6.75
N LEU A 53 -7.42 4.43 -5.90
CA LEU A 53 -7.38 4.84 -4.49
C LEU A 53 -6.63 3.84 -3.62
N SER A 54 -5.37 3.55 -3.96
CA SER A 54 -4.51 2.66 -3.17
C SER A 54 -3.20 3.33 -2.79
N LEU A 55 -2.69 2.97 -1.62
CA LEU A 55 -1.43 3.41 -1.05
C LEU A 55 -0.56 2.19 -0.76
N LEU A 56 0.70 2.23 -1.21
CA LEU A 56 1.70 1.25 -0.84
C LEU A 56 2.59 1.85 0.26
N LEU A 57 2.56 1.24 1.44
CA LEU A 57 3.44 1.56 2.55
C LEU A 57 4.62 0.62 2.51
N VAL A 58 5.85 1.15 2.55
CA VAL A 58 7.08 0.34 2.56
C VAL A 58 7.91 0.73 3.78
N ARG A 59 8.21 -0.24 4.64
CA ARG A 59 9.03 -0.02 5.84
C ARG A 59 10.48 -0.40 5.53
N LYS A 60 11.39 0.56 5.75
CA LYS A 60 12.82 0.41 5.47
C LYS A 60 13.56 -0.44 6.51
N ASP A 61 13.09 -0.46 7.77
CA ASP A 61 13.71 -1.19 8.87
C ASP A 61 12.67 -2.03 9.63
N PRO A 62 12.73 -3.38 9.57
CA PRO A 62 11.85 -4.24 10.36
C PRO A 62 12.30 -4.38 11.83
N GLU A 63 13.60 -4.21 12.10
CA GLU A 63 14.20 -4.25 13.44
C GLU A 63 14.42 -2.86 14.05
N GLY A 64 14.21 -1.80 13.27
CA GLY A 64 14.22 -0.44 13.77
C GLY A 64 13.00 -0.26 14.66
N ASP A 65 13.24 -0.14 15.97
CA ASP A 65 12.30 0.45 16.91
C ASP A 65 11.75 1.70 16.21
N LEU A 66 10.48 1.68 15.78
CA LEU A 66 9.85 2.89 15.28
C LEU A 66 10.07 3.89 16.42
N PRO A 67 10.85 4.98 16.25
CA PRO A 67 10.85 6.01 17.27
C PRO A 67 9.38 6.37 17.38
N GLY A 68 8.80 6.13 18.56
CA GLY A 68 7.38 6.19 18.77
C GLY A 68 6.90 7.59 18.39
N TYR A 69 6.59 7.79 17.12
CA TYR A 69 5.84 8.90 16.64
C TYR A 69 4.42 8.45 17.00
N PRO A 70 3.85 8.96 18.11
CA PRO A 70 2.44 8.74 18.33
C PRO A 70 1.77 9.18 17.04
N LEU A 71 1.05 8.25 16.40
CA LEU A 71 0.13 8.61 15.33
C LEU A 71 -0.77 9.66 15.95
N GLN A 72 -0.52 10.93 15.63
CA GLN A 72 -1.42 12.00 15.97
C GLN A 72 -2.64 11.73 15.11
N ILE A 73 -3.59 10.97 15.66
CA ILE A 73 -4.94 10.90 15.12
C ILE A 73 -5.47 12.32 15.27
N GLY A 74 -5.25 13.13 14.24
CA GLY A 74 -5.94 14.39 14.11
C GLY A 74 -7.41 14.04 14.06
N GLU A 75 -8.15 14.41 15.10
CA GLU A 75 -9.60 14.38 15.04
C GLU A 75 -10.00 15.21 13.82
N SER A 76 -10.49 14.55 12.78
CA SER A 76 -11.17 15.23 11.68
C SER A 76 -12.43 15.81 12.30
N THR A 77 -12.34 17.03 12.79
CA THR A 77 -13.51 17.83 13.13
C THR A 77 -14.18 18.13 11.81
N GLY A 78 -15.10 17.25 11.42
CA GLY A 78 -15.95 17.39 10.26
C GLY A 78 -16.80 18.64 10.39
N THR A 79 -16.27 19.76 9.95
CA THR A 79 -17.01 20.98 9.62
C THR A 79 -16.43 21.57 8.34
N ASP A 80 -16.38 20.76 7.28
CA ASP A 80 -16.42 21.31 5.92
C ASP A 80 -17.90 21.41 5.53
N SER A 81 -18.51 22.52 5.92
CA SER A 81 -19.78 22.96 5.35
C SER A 81 -19.52 23.36 3.90
N PHE A 82 -20.30 22.77 2.98
CA PHE A 82 -20.38 23.17 1.58
C PHE A 82 -20.80 24.64 1.40
#